data_AF-A0A067H002-F1
#
_entry.id   AF-A0A067H002-F1
#
_cell.length_a   1.000
_cell.length_b   1.000
_cell.length_c   1.000
_cell.angle_alpha   90.00
_cell.angle_beta   90.00
_cell.angle_gamma   90.00
#
_symmetry.space_group_name_H-M   'P 1'
#
loop_
_entity.id
_entity.type
_entity.pdbx_description
1 polymer ?
#
loop_
_entity_poly.entity_id
_entity_poly.type
_entity_poly.pdbx_seq_one_letter_code
_entity_poly.pdbx_strand_id
1 'polypeptide(L)'
;MLLVILPFFFFQLCTVVKYTPDQIRNMEESVRIRSDNEPMALVKLVNGLKQEFSRDESVFELPRAVKLRMIDEILRRLQSSDVKGNVSAQREAVESWRREKLEEAKQLSIGRQGINSTILQEEARMLVRVLESDWAALSEEIGLWIPTEIIHKEHGDKPKGVEDEDLDEDVLPGRPPPPECHAELHTDYDGVAIRWGLTHHRDSAADCCQACIEQAKRAKPGQMKCNIWVYCPAETGCHSPDKYEHKYQECWLKYAEKPKLNFKDRYSEKYRNAHPAAPLVVPWVSGVVSL
;
A
#
# COMPACT_ATOMS: atom_id res chain seq x y z
N MET A 1 2.51 6.00 -45.66
CA MET A 1 3.56 5.10 -45.16
C MET A 1 4.65 5.96 -44.56
N LEU A 2 4.62 6.16 -43.23
CA LEU A 2 5.75 6.67 -42.46
C LEU A 2 5.77 5.86 -41.17
N LEU A 3 6.79 5.02 -41.03
CA LEU A 3 7.11 4.27 -39.82
C LEU A 3 7.88 5.19 -38.88
N VAL A 4 7.43 5.29 -37.63
CA VAL A 4 8.27 5.71 -36.51
C VAL A 4 8.42 4.49 -35.62
N ILE A 5 9.61 3.89 -35.66
CA ILE A 5 10.03 2.83 -34.74
C ILE A 5 10.78 3.53 -33.61
N LEU A 6 10.32 3.38 -32.37
CA LEU A 6 11.16 3.50 -31.19
C LEU A 6 11.20 2.14 -30.49
N PRO A 7 12.38 1.68 -30.03
CA PRO A 7 12.56 0.37 -29.45
C PRO A 7 12.15 0.42 -27.98
N PHE A 8 11.34 -0.53 -27.52
CA PHE A 8 11.52 -1.27 -26.27
C PHE A 8 10.34 -2.24 -26.11
N PHE A 9 10.68 -3.48 -25.79
CA PHE A 9 9.79 -4.63 -25.67
C PHE A 9 8.60 -4.39 -24.74
N PHE A 10 7.38 -4.47 -25.27
CA PHE A 10 6.21 -5.08 -24.63
C PHE A 10 5.22 -5.42 -25.75
N PHE A 11 5.03 -6.70 -26.06
CA PHE A 11 4.01 -7.15 -27.01
C PHE A 11 2.61 -7.04 -26.35
N GLN A 12 2.15 -5.80 -26.15
CA GLN A 12 0.74 -5.53 -25.91
C GLN A 12 0.08 -5.41 -27.30
N LEU A 13 -0.91 -6.25 -27.59
CA LEU A 13 -1.76 -6.07 -28.76
C LEU A 13 -2.33 -4.65 -28.72
N CYS A 14 -1.81 -3.74 -29.54
CA CYS A 14 -2.39 -2.41 -29.72
C CYS A 14 -3.79 -2.59 -30.29
N THR A 15 -4.80 -2.51 -29.44
CA THR A 15 -6.17 -2.26 -29.87
C THR A 15 -6.14 -0.94 -30.63
N VAL A 16 -6.32 -0.99 -31.95
CA VAL A 16 -6.46 0.23 -32.75
C VAL A 16 -7.80 0.85 -32.37
N VAL A 17 -7.76 1.75 -31.39
CA VAL A 17 -8.93 2.54 -30.97
C VAL A 17 -9.27 3.46 -32.13
N LYS A 18 -10.41 3.22 -32.77
CA LYS A 18 -10.93 4.09 -33.84
C LYS A 18 -11.63 5.28 -33.20
N TYR A 19 -11.02 6.45 -33.28
CA TYR A 19 -11.62 7.70 -32.83
C TYR A 19 -12.51 8.30 -33.91
N THR A 20 -13.59 8.95 -33.50
CA THR A 20 -14.40 9.78 -34.41
C THR A 20 -13.66 11.08 -34.73
N PRO A 21 -13.95 11.75 -35.86
CA PRO A 21 -13.35 13.05 -36.19
C PRO A 21 -13.55 14.11 -35.10
N ASP A 22 -14.69 14.08 -34.40
CA ASP A 22 -14.98 14.98 -33.29
C ASP A 22 -14.10 14.71 -32.06
N GLN A 23 -13.84 13.43 -31.76
CA GLN A 23 -12.93 13.05 -30.67
C GLN A 23 -11.50 13.49 -30.94
N ILE A 24 -11.04 13.38 -32.20
CA ILE A 24 -9.72 13.85 -32.63
C ILE A 24 -9.64 15.37 -32.46
N ARG A 25 -10.65 16.11 -32.94
CA ARG A 25 -10.71 17.57 -32.80
C ARG A 25 -10.66 18.03 -31.35
N ASN A 26 -11.44 17.39 -30.47
CA ASN A 26 -11.45 17.71 -29.04
C ASN A 26 -10.09 17.40 -28.37
N MET A 27 -9.42 16.31 -28.80
CA MET A 27 -8.10 15.97 -28.30
C MET A 27 -7.05 17.02 -28.72
N GLU A 28 -7.05 17.44 -29.98
CA GLU A 28 -6.16 18.50 -30.48
C GLU A 28 -6.40 19.85 -29.78
N GLU A 29 -7.66 20.19 -29.51
CA GLU A 29 -8.02 21.38 -28.76
C GLU A 29 -7.53 21.32 -27.31
N SER A 30 -7.66 20.18 -26.64
CA SER A 30 -7.13 19.97 -25.28
C SER A 30 -5.61 20.09 -25.21
N VAL A 31 -4.90 19.66 -26.26
CA VAL A 31 -3.45 19.78 -26.36
C VAL A 31 -3.05 21.24 -26.53
N ARG A 32 -3.74 22.00 -27.40
CA ARG A 32 -3.52 23.44 -27.54
C ARG A 32 -3.74 24.19 -26.23
N ILE A 33 -4.87 23.96 -25.56
CA ILE A 33 -5.18 24.61 -24.27
C ILE A 33 -4.09 24.33 -23.22
N ARG A 34 -3.58 23.09 -23.13
CA ARG A 34 -2.50 22.74 -22.20
C ARG A 34 -1.17 23.39 -22.57
N SER A 35 -0.86 23.49 -23.86
CA SER A 35 0.35 24.17 -24.35
C SER A 35 0.30 25.68 -24.10
N ASP A 36 -0.86 26.30 -24.31
CA ASP A 36 -1.04 27.75 -24.12
C ASP A 36 -1.06 28.15 -22.64
N ASN A 37 -1.49 27.23 -21.76
CA ASN A 37 -1.51 27.43 -20.32
C ASN A 37 -0.30 26.81 -19.59
N GLU A 38 0.73 26.36 -20.32
CA GLU A 38 1.94 25.85 -19.68
C GLU A 38 2.66 27.00 -18.96
N PRO A 39 2.97 26.88 -17.66
CA PRO A 39 3.57 27.96 -16.89
C PRO A 39 5.06 28.09 -17.26
N MET A 40 5.36 28.69 -18.41
CA MET A 40 6.72 28.79 -18.96
C MET A 40 7.72 29.47 -18.02
N ALA A 41 7.26 30.39 -17.18
CA ALA A 41 8.09 30.99 -16.13
C ALA A 41 8.54 29.95 -15.08
N LEU A 42 7.64 29.07 -14.64
CA LEU A 42 7.95 28.00 -13.68
C LEU A 42 8.87 26.96 -14.31
N VAL A 43 8.60 26.54 -15.55
CA VAL A 43 9.45 25.60 -16.29
C VAL A 43 10.87 26.15 -16.44
N LYS A 44 11.01 27.43 -16.78
CA LYS A 44 12.32 28.08 -16.88
C LYS A 44 13.04 28.16 -15.53
N LEU A 45 12.31 28.41 -14.44
CA LEU A 45 12.86 28.48 -13.09
C LEU A 45 13.35 27.10 -12.61
N VAL A 46 12.57 26.04 -12.85
CA VAL A 46 12.95 24.65 -12.55
C VAL A 46 14.19 24.24 -13.36
N ASN A 47 14.24 24.58 -14.64
CA ASN A 47 15.40 24.30 -15.48
C ASN A 47 16.66 25.06 -15.01
N GLY A 48 16.51 26.31 -14.56
CA GLY A 48 17.59 27.08 -13.95
C GLY A 48 18.10 26.42 -12.66
N LEU A 49 17.19 26.03 -11.76
CA LEU A 49 17.53 25.32 -10.53
C LEU A 49 18.29 24.02 -10.82
N LYS A 50 17.80 23.23 -11.79
CA LYS A 50 18.43 21.98 -12.21
C LYS A 50 19.86 22.20 -12.71
N GLN A 51 20.09 23.28 -13.45
CA GLN A 51 21.42 23.64 -13.95
C GLN A 51 22.37 24.12 -12.83
N GLU A 52 21.83 24.76 -11.79
CA GLU A 52 22.59 25.12 -10.58
C GLU A 52 23.00 23.88 -9.79
N PHE A 53 22.08 22.94 -9.56
CA PHE A 53 22.39 21.66 -8.89
C PHE A 53 23.43 20.85 -9.66
N SER A 54 23.31 20.75 -10.99
CA SER A 54 24.28 20.01 -11.81
C SER A 54 25.69 20.66 -11.87
N ARG A 55 25.85 21.94 -11.49
CA ARG A 55 27.17 22.59 -11.41
C ARG A 55 27.94 22.25 -10.14
N ASP A 56 27.26 21.87 -9.06
CA ASP A 56 27.88 21.42 -7.81
C ASP A 56 28.10 19.89 -7.75
N GLU A 57 27.46 19.15 -8.66
CA GLU A 57 27.42 17.68 -8.71
C GLU A 57 28.64 17.05 -9.41
N SER A 58 29.87 17.50 -9.12
CA SER A 58 31.04 16.66 -9.43
C SER A 58 31.08 15.53 -8.39
N VAL A 59 30.25 14.51 -8.54
CA VAL A 59 30.28 13.30 -7.69
C VAL A 59 31.62 12.62 -7.91
N PHE A 60 32.56 12.81 -6.99
CA PHE A 60 33.82 12.07 -7.01
C PHE A 60 33.54 10.65 -6.51
N GLU A 61 33.36 9.71 -7.43
CA GLU A 61 33.19 8.32 -7.07
C GLU A 61 34.49 7.77 -6.45
N LEU A 62 34.42 7.36 -5.17
CA LEU A 62 35.53 6.64 -4.55
C LEU A 62 35.83 5.34 -5.32
N PRO A 63 37.10 4.95 -5.50
CA PRO A 63 37.44 3.69 -6.14
C PRO A 63 36.78 2.51 -5.41
N ARG A 64 36.31 1.51 -6.17
CA ARG A 64 35.60 0.34 -5.62
C ARG A 64 36.37 -0.38 -4.51
N ALA A 65 37.70 -0.46 -4.62
CA ALA A 65 38.55 -1.07 -3.60
C ALA A 65 38.49 -0.33 -2.25
N VAL A 66 38.38 1.00 -2.28
CA VAL A 66 38.27 1.84 -1.08
C VAL A 66 36.91 1.64 -0.42
N LYS A 67 35.83 1.63 -1.22
CA LYS A 67 34.46 1.35 -0.74
C LYS A 67 34.38 -0.02 -0.03
N LEU A 68 34.94 -1.06 -0.63
CA LEU A 68 34.97 -2.41 -0.03
C LEU A 68 35.74 -2.45 1.31
N ARG A 69 36.86 -1.72 1.41
CA ARG A 69 37.60 -1.60 2.67
C ARG A 69 36.77 -0.92 3.76
N MET A 70 36.06 0.15 3.41
CA MET A 70 35.20 0.87 4.34
C MET A 70 34.07 -0.03 4.85
N ILE A 71 33.41 -0.77 3.95
CA ILE A 71 32.35 -1.73 4.31
C ILE A 71 32.89 -2.76 5.33
N ASP A 72 34.06 -3.35 5.08
CA ASP A 72 34.67 -4.35 5.97
C ASP A 72 35.06 -3.76 7.35
N GLU A 73 35.54 -2.52 7.38
CA GLU A 73 35.81 -1.80 8.64
C GLU A 73 34.53 -1.51 9.43
N ILE A 74 33.46 -1.05 8.77
CA ILE A 74 32.15 -0.80 9.39
C ILE A 74 31.55 -2.10 9.93
N LEU A 75 31.58 -3.18 9.14
CA LEU A 75 31.06 -4.49 9.56
C LEU A 75 31.79 -5.01 10.80
N ARG A 76 33.11 -4.85 10.86
CA ARG A 76 33.89 -5.23 12.06
C ARG A 76 33.50 -4.43 13.30
N ARG A 77 33.20 -3.14 13.16
CA ARG A 77 32.70 -2.31 14.28
C ARG A 77 31.34 -2.80 14.78
N LEU A 78 30.44 -3.13 13.85
CA LEU A 78 29.09 -3.59 14.15
C LEU A 78 29.03 -5.02 14.73
N GLN A 79 30.04 -5.86 14.48
CA GLN A 79 30.10 -7.24 14.98
C GLN A 79 30.50 -7.37 16.46
N SER A 80 30.86 -6.27 17.13
CA SER A 80 31.16 -6.30 18.57
C SER A 80 29.91 -6.65 19.39
N SER A 81 30.06 -7.50 20.41
CA SER A 81 28.92 -8.07 21.16
C SER A 81 28.02 -7.02 21.83
N ASP A 82 28.59 -5.88 22.24
CA ASP A 82 27.86 -4.77 22.89
C ASP A 82 26.97 -3.96 21.91
N VAL A 83 27.25 -4.04 20.62
CA VAL A 83 26.53 -3.32 19.55
C VAL A 83 25.45 -4.21 18.88
N LYS A 84 25.49 -5.52 19.15
CA LYS A 84 24.59 -6.49 18.53
C LYS A 84 23.21 -6.46 19.19
N GLY A 85 22.25 -5.81 18.53
CA GLY A 85 20.83 -5.81 18.90
C GLY A 85 20.30 -4.50 19.48
N ASN A 86 21.15 -3.49 19.65
CA ASN A 86 20.74 -2.14 20.05
C ASN A 86 20.98 -1.16 18.88
N VAL A 87 19.89 -0.59 18.33
CA VAL A 87 19.92 0.27 17.15
C VAL A 87 20.65 1.59 17.43
N SER A 88 20.44 2.19 18.61
CA SER A 88 21.18 3.38 19.05
C SER A 88 22.70 3.11 19.11
N ALA A 89 23.11 1.98 19.69
CA ALA A 89 24.52 1.60 19.76
C ALA A 89 25.14 1.36 18.37
N GLN A 90 24.38 0.78 17.42
CA GLN A 90 24.82 0.59 16.03
C GLN A 90 25.06 1.92 15.33
N ARG A 91 24.13 2.88 15.50
CA ARG A 91 24.27 4.22 14.93
C ARG A 91 25.49 4.94 15.51
N GLU A 92 25.65 4.91 16.83
CA GLU A 92 26.78 5.55 17.49
C GLU A 92 28.12 4.94 17.05
N ALA A 93 28.19 3.61 16.89
CA ALA A 93 29.39 2.93 16.40
C ALA A 93 29.79 3.37 14.99
N VAL A 94 28.80 3.52 14.09
CA VAL A 94 29.03 4.01 12.72
C VAL A 94 29.43 5.48 12.70
N GLU A 95 28.77 6.33 13.50
CA GLU A 95 29.13 7.74 13.59
C GLU A 95 30.52 7.94 14.20
N SER A 96 30.90 7.15 15.20
CA SER A 96 32.26 7.17 15.75
C SER A 96 33.29 6.76 14.70
N TRP A 97 33.03 5.67 13.98
CA TRP A 97 33.89 5.23 12.88
C TRP A 97 34.04 6.32 11.81
N ARG A 98 32.95 7.00 11.42
CA ARG A 98 32.97 8.10 10.45
C ARG A 98 33.87 9.24 10.93
N ARG A 99 33.75 9.66 12.19
CA ARG A 99 34.58 10.73 12.78
C ARG A 99 36.06 10.34 12.81
N GLU A 100 36.37 9.13 13.24
CA GLU A 100 37.74 8.61 13.29
C GLU A 100 38.37 8.56 11.89
N LYS A 101 37.63 8.02 10.90
CA LYS A 101 38.10 7.95 9.50
C LYS A 101 38.26 9.30 8.85
N LEU A 102 37.38 10.25 9.16
CA LEU A 102 37.50 11.62 8.68
C LEU A 102 38.77 12.27 9.22
N GLU A 103 39.10 12.07 10.49
CA GLU A 103 40.33 12.60 11.08
C GLU A 103 41.58 11.95 10.47
N GLU A 104 41.59 10.62 10.31
CA GLU A 104 42.66 9.91 9.59
C GLU A 104 42.88 10.49 8.18
N ALA A 105 41.80 10.70 7.43
CA ALA A 105 41.85 11.26 6.09
C ALA A 105 42.34 12.72 6.09
N LYS A 106 41.92 13.54 7.05
CA LYS A 106 42.39 14.92 7.22
C LYS A 106 43.90 14.96 7.51
N GLN A 107 44.40 14.13 8.42
CA GLN A 107 45.83 14.04 8.73
C GLN A 107 46.66 13.59 7.52
N LEU A 108 46.16 12.61 6.75
CA LEU A 108 46.80 12.15 5.51
C LEU A 108 46.77 13.20 4.40
N SER A 109 45.73 14.04 4.36
CA SER A 109 45.63 15.13 3.37
C SER A 109 46.60 16.28 3.63
N ILE A 110 46.88 16.59 4.92
CA ILE A 110 47.71 17.72 5.37
C ILE A 110 49.21 17.39 5.35
N GLY A 111 49.59 16.10 5.30
CA GLY A 111 50.97 15.68 5.07
C GLY A 111 51.85 15.88 6.30
N ARG A 112 51.63 15.09 7.35
CA ARG A 112 52.55 15.03 8.51
C ARG A 112 53.05 13.62 8.81
N GLN A 113 53.41 12.86 7.78
CA GLN A 113 54.38 11.75 7.92
C GLN A 113 54.91 11.36 6.53
N GLY A 114 56.22 11.11 6.47
CA GLY A 114 57.02 11.11 5.25
C GLY A 114 56.61 10.13 4.15
N ILE A 115 56.93 10.52 2.91
CA ILE A 115 56.94 9.74 1.68
C ILE A 115 55.64 8.97 1.40
N ASN A 116 54.56 9.69 1.04
CA ASN A 116 53.38 9.06 0.48
C ASN A 116 53.15 9.51 -0.95
N SER A 117 52.95 8.53 -1.83
CA SER A 117 52.60 8.69 -3.25
C SER A 117 51.49 9.73 -3.43
N THR A 118 51.60 10.59 -4.45
CA THR A 118 50.58 11.60 -4.83
C THR A 118 49.16 11.00 -4.91
N ILE A 119 49.08 9.71 -5.24
CA ILE A 119 47.84 8.92 -5.31
C ILE A 119 47.17 8.78 -3.94
N LEU A 120 47.95 8.55 -2.87
CA LEU A 120 47.42 8.36 -1.51
C LEU A 120 46.87 9.66 -0.92
N GLN A 121 47.49 10.79 -1.26
CA GLN A 121 47.04 12.11 -0.83
C GLN A 121 45.73 12.50 -1.52
N GLU A 122 45.57 12.17 -2.79
CA GLU A 122 44.33 12.41 -3.53
C GLU A 122 43.19 11.52 -3.03
N GLU A 123 43.48 10.24 -2.74
CA GLU A 123 42.52 9.34 -2.08
C GLU A 123 42.07 9.89 -0.72
N ALA A 124 42.99 10.42 0.09
CA ALA A 124 42.67 11.06 1.36
C ALA A 124 41.77 12.29 1.20
N ARG A 125 42.01 13.15 0.19
CA ARG A 125 41.15 14.32 -0.09
C ARG A 125 39.74 13.91 -0.51
N MET A 126 39.62 12.89 -1.36
CA MET A 126 38.32 12.34 -1.75
C MET A 126 37.59 11.78 -0.53
N LEU A 127 38.28 11.05 0.35
CA LEU A 127 37.71 10.55 1.60
C LEU A 127 37.21 11.67 2.52
N VAL A 128 37.97 12.76 2.67
CA VAL A 128 37.53 13.93 3.45
C VAL A 128 36.21 14.47 2.90
N ARG A 129 36.14 14.74 1.59
CA ARG A 129 34.93 15.30 0.96
C ARG A 129 33.71 14.38 1.13
N VAL A 130 33.89 13.08 0.88
CA VAL A 130 32.78 12.12 0.94
C VAL A 130 32.33 11.86 2.39
N LEU A 131 33.27 11.77 3.34
CA LEU A 131 32.92 11.57 4.75
C LEU A 131 32.38 12.84 5.41
N GLU A 132 32.71 14.04 4.94
CA GLU A 132 32.25 15.30 5.52
C GLU A 132 30.95 15.81 4.88
N SER A 133 30.88 15.84 3.55
CA SER A 133 29.78 16.45 2.78
C SER A 133 28.85 15.42 2.15
N ASP A 134 29.37 14.34 1.55
CA ASP A 134 28.57 13.42 0.72
C ASP A 134 28.22 12.09 1.43
N TRP A 135 28.21 12.10 2.77
CA TRP A 135 28.05 10.87 3.56
C TRP A 135 26.72 10.15 3.31
N ALA A 136 25.63 10.90 3.09
CA ALA A 136 24.32 10.32 2.80
C ALA A 136 24.33 9.53 1.49
N ALA A 137 24.89 10.12 0.42
CA ALA A 137 25.03 9.48 -0.88
C ALA A 137 25.95 8.26 -0.80
N LEU A 138 27.08 8.36 -0.09
CA LEU A 138 27.97 7.22 0.13
C LEU A 138 27.27 6.09 0.90
N SER A 139 26.52 6.42 1.96
CA SER A 139 25.82 5.43 2.80
C SER A 139 24.81 4.64 1.98
N GLU A 140 24.05 5.32 1.11
CA GLU A 140 23.13 4.68 0.18
C GLU A 140 23.87 3.78 -0.82
N GLU A 141 24.97 4.26 -1.40
CA GLU A 141 25.77 3.51 -2.37
C GLU A 141 26.39 2.24 -1.78
N ILE A 142 26.90 2.29 -0.54
CA ILE A 142 27.47 1.11 0.14
C ILE A 142 26.42 0.23 0.84
N GLY A 143 25.13 0.58 0.73
CA GLY A 143 24.03 -0.17 1.35
C GLY A 143 24.00 -0.08 2.89
N LEU A 144 24.55 0.98 3.46
CA LEU A 144 24.55 1.22 4.91
C LEU A 144 23.24 1.87 5.34
N TRP A 145 22.29 1.04 5.76
CA TRP A 145 21.01 1.47 6.31
C TRP A 145 20.83 0.96 7.74
N ILE A 146 20.80 1.87 8.71
CA ILE A 146 20.48 1.58 10.12
C ILE A 146 19.10 2.16 10.41
N PRO A 147 18.12 1.36 10.84
CA PRO A 147 16.79 1.84 11.20
C PRO A 147 16.87 3.02 12.18
N THR A 148 15.96 3.98 12.06
CA THR A 148 15.73 4.95 13.15
C THR A 148 15.03 4.22 14.28
N GLU A 149 15.41 4.46 15.53
CA GLU A 149 14.58 4.08 16.67
C GLU A 149 13.27 4.85 16.56
N ILE A 150 12.24 4.19 16.01
CA ILE A 150 10.88 4.68 16.06
C ILE A 150 10.42 4.42 17.50
N ILE A 151 10.67 5.37 18.39
CA ILE A 151 10.01 5.38 19.70
C ILE A 151 8.54 5.65 19.40
N HIS A 152 7.74 4.59 19.30
CA HIS A 152 6.29 4.69 19.30
C HIS A 152 5.87 5.25 20.66
N LYS A 153 5.84 6.58 20.79
CA LYS A 153 5.02 7.23 21.80
C LYS A 153 3.61 7.19 21.28
N GLU A 154 2.91 6.14 21.67
CA GLU A 154 1.46 6.08 21.54
C GLU A 154 0.89 7.27 22.34
N HIS A 155 0.54 8.34 21.64
CA HIS A 155 -0.17 9.45 22.26
C HIS A 155 -1.60 8.96 22.44
N GLY A 156 -2.02 8.77 23.69
CA GLY A 156 -3.38 8.40 24.06
C GLY A 156 -4.37 9.54 23.83
N ASP A 157 -4.37 10.12 22.62
CA ASP A 157 -5.35 11.10 22.16
C ASP A 157 -6.68 10.42 21.77
N LYS A 158 -6.75 9.10 21.96
CA LYS A 158 -7.94 8.29 21.80
C LYS A 158 -8.94 8.65 22.90
N PRO A 159 -10.13 9.20 22.57
CA PRO A 159 -11.16 9.41 23.57
C PRO A 159 -11.54 8.06 24.18
N LYS A 160 -11.67 8.02 25.52
CA LYS A 160 -12.09 6.80 26.24
C LYS A 160 -13.44 6.34 25.69
N GLY A 161 -13.47 5.18 25.03
CA GLY A 161 -14.69 4.56 24.50
C GLY A 161 -14.69 4.25 23.00
N VAL A 162 -13.63 4.57 22.26
CA VAL A 162 -13.47 4.15 20.86
C VAL A 162 -12.56 2.92 20.83
N GLU A 163 -13.17 1.74 20.84
CA GLU A 163 -12.52 0.49 20.39
C GLU A 163 -12.18 0.65 18.91
N ASP A 164 -11.15 -0.04 18.41
CA ASP A 164 -10.53 0.18 17.09
C ASP A 164 -11.54 0.14 15.91
N GLU A 165 -12.14 1.29 15.60
CA GLU A 165 -12.89 1.58 14.37
C GLU A 165 -11.93 2.12 13.29
N ASP A 166 -10.81 1.42 13.08
CA ASP A 166 -10.09 1.42 11.79
C ASP A 166 -10.57 0.21 10.96
N LEU A 167 -11.84 -0.15 11.09
CA LEU A 167 -12.58 -0.68 9.95
C LEU A 167 -12.99 0.58 9.23
N ASP A 168 -12.34 0.86 8.10
CA ASP A 168 -12.81 1.85 7.13
C ASP A 168 -14.34 1.83 7.14
N GLU A 169 -14.99 3.00 7.23
CA GLU A 169 -16.45 3.06 7.03
C GLU A 169 -16.74 2.42 5.67
N ASP A 170 -17.03 1.12 5.66
CA ASP A 170 -17.18 0.34 4.44
C ASP A 170 -18.51 0.76 3.85
N VAL A 171 -18.45 1.81 3.01
CA VAL A 171 -19.61 2.40 2.37
C VAL A 171 -20.22 1.34 1.46
N LEU A 172 -21.42 0.90 1.80
CA LEU A 172 -22.16 -0.03 0.94
C LEU A 172 -22.50 0.63 -0.40
N PRO A 173 -22.25 -0.05 -1.53
CA PRO A 173 -22.65 0.46 -2.82
C PRO A 173 -24.17 0.51 -2.93
N GLY A 174 -24.68 1.63 -3.45
CA GLY A 174 -26.11 1.86 -3.69
C GLY A 174 -26.81 2.63 -2.58
N ARG A 175 -28.15 2.56 -2.58
CA ARG A 175 -28.96 3.21 -1.55
C ARG A 175 -28.77 2.51 -0.20
N PRO A 176 -28.73 3.24 0.93
CA PRO A 176 -28.62 2.61 2.24
C PRO A 176 -29.87 1.75 2.51
N PRO A 177 -29.72 0.56 3.13
CA PRO A 177 -30.86 -0.23 3.56
C PRO A 177 -31.75 0.56 4.54
N PRO A 178 -33.09 0.46 4.41
CA PRO A 178 -34.01 1.01 5.40
C PRO A 178 -33.75 0.50 6.82
N PRO A 179 -34.11 1.24 7.89
CA PRO A 179 -33.89 0.82 9.28
C PRO A 179 -34.55 -0.53 9.64
N GLU A 180 -35.69 -0.85 9.05
CA GLU A 180 -36.39 -2.14 9.21
C GLU A 180 -35.58 -3.36 8.75
N CYS A 181 -34.53 -3.14 7.94
CA CYS A 181 -33.63 -4.17 7.46
C CYS A 181 -32.58 -4.59 8.50
N HIS A 182 -32.33 -3.76 9.52
CA HIS A 182 -31.29 -3.95 10.53
C HIS A 182 -29.98 -4.41 9.90
N ALA A 183 -29.47 -3.62 8.95
CA ALA A 183 -28.29 -3.97 8.18
C ALA A 183 -27.04 -3.91 9.06
N GLU A 184 -26.29 -5.00 9.06
CA GLU A 184 -25.02 -5.13 9.74
C GLU A 184 -23.93 -5.47 8.71
N LEU A 185 -22.87 -4.66 8.71
CA LEU A 185 -21.66 -4.94 7.94
C LEU A 185 -20.89 -6.10 8.57
N HIS A 186 -20.16 -6.83 7.73
CA HIS A 186 -19.32 -7.95 8.14
C HIS A 186 -20.09 -9.01 8.92
N THR A 187 -21.29 -9.33 8.47
CA THR A 187 -22.21 -10.23 9.17
C THR A 187 -22.75 -11.25 8.19
N ASP A 188 -22.71 -12.53 8.59
CA ASP A 188 -23.46 -13.62 7.96
C ASP A 188 -24.37 -14.29 9.01
N TYR A 189 -25.67 -14.27 8.75
CA TYR A 189 -26.67 -14.98 9.54
C TYR A 189 -26.97 -16.35 8.93
N ASP A 190 -27.04 -17.36 9.78
CA ASP A 190 -27.47 -18.71 9.42
C ASP A 190 -28.99 -18.80 9.28
N GLY A 191 -29.47 -19.71 8.44
CA GLY A 191 -30.88 -19.95 8.21
C GLY A 191 -31.15 -20.82 6.99
N VAL A 192 -32.39 -21.32 6.89
CA VAL A 192 -32.83 -22.11 5.75
C VAL A 192 -33.01 -21.18 4.55
N ALA A 193 -32.24 -21.43 3.48
CA ALA A 193 -32.38 -20.68 2.24
C ALA A 193 -33.74 -20.97 1.59
N ILE A 194 -34.62 -19.97 1.61
CA ILE A 194 -35.90 -20.01 0.89
C ILE A 194 -35.73 -19.52 -0.55
N ARG A 195 -34.68 -18.74 -0.82
CA ARG A 195 -34.20 -18.38 -2.15
C ARG A 195 -32.68 -18.34 -2.15
N TRP A 196 -32.10 -19.10 -3.06
CA TRP A 196 -30.65 -19.28 -3.16
C TRP A 196 -30.00 -18.07 -3.84
N GLY A 197 -28.95 -17.54 -3.23
CA GLY A 197 -28.21 -16.39 -3.77
C GLY A 197 -27.45 -16.71 -5.06
N LEU A 198 -27.00 -17.95 -5.24
CA LEU A 198 -26.33 -18.43 -6.47
C LEU A 198 -27.09 -18.11 -7.76
N THR A 199 -28.43 -18.03 -7.69
CA THR A 199 -29.30 -17.68 -8.84
C THR A 199 -30.12 -16.42 -8.59
N HIS A 200 -29.95 -15.76 -7.44
CA HIS A 200 -30.68 -14.57 -7.07
C HIS A 200 -29.73 -13.42 -6.78
N HIS A 201 -29.54 -12.56 -7.77
CA HIS A 201 -28.67 -11.39 -7.65
C HIS A 201 -29.50 -10.11 -7.48
N ARG A 202 -28.95 -9.13 -6.76
CA ARG A 202 -29.53 -7.80 -6.55
C ARG A 202 -28.44 -6.73 -6.63
N ASP A 203 -28.80 -5.54 -7.08
CA ASP A 203 -27.81 -4.48 -7.33
C ASP A 203 -27.26 -3.83 -6.04
N SER A 204 -27.97 -4.00 -4.91
CA SER A 204 -27.58 -3.44 -3.62
C SER A 204 -28.10 -4.25 -2.43
N ALA A 205 -27.49 -4.02 -1.26
CA ALA A 205 -27.95 -4.57 0.02
C ALA A 205 -29.41 -4.18 0.32
N ALA A 206 -29.78 -2.92 0.03
CA ALA A 206 -31.14 -2.45 0.20
C ALA A 206 -32.15 -3.20 -0.67
N ASP A 207 -31.78 -3.52 -1.92
CA ASP A 207 -32.64 -4.30 -2.82
C ASP A 207 -32.76 -5.76 -2.39
N CYS A 208 -31.71 -6.31 -1.78
CA CYS A 208 -31.75 -7.64 -1.18
C CYS A 208 -32.69 -7.68 0.03
N CYS A 209 -32.59 -6.71 0.94
CA CYS A 209 -33.54 -6.58 2.05
C CYS A 209 -34.99 -6.42 1.54
N GLN A 210 -35.21 -5.53 0.56
CA GLN A 210 -36.54 -5.31 0.00
C GLN A 210 -37.11 -6.60 -0.60
N ALA A 211 -36.28 -7.41 -1.27
CA ALA A 211 -36.68 -8.70 -1.80
C ALA A 211 -37.11 -9.68 -0.68
N CYS A 212 -36.44 -9.65 0.48
CA CYS A 212 -36.85 -10.41 1.66
C CYS A 212 -38.24 -9.99 2.15
N ILE A 213 -38.44 -8.70 2.37
CA ILE A 213 -39.72 -8.14 2.84
C ILE A 213 -40.85 -8.47 1.87
N GLU A 214 -40.62 -8.33 0.56
CA GLU A 214 -41.60 -8.67 -0.46
C GLU A 214 -41.92 -10.17 -0.50
N GLN A 215 -40.92 -11.03 -0.35
CA GLN A 215 -41.15 -12.48 -0.26
C GLN A 215 -42.01 -12.79 0.96
N ALA A 216 -41.71 -12.20 2.12
CA ALA A 216 -42.44 -12.42 3.35
C ALA A 216 -43.91 -12.00 3.23
N LYS A 217 -44.20 -10.88 2.53
CA LYS A 217 -45.55 -10.39 2.24
C LYS A 217 -46.33 -11.31 1.30
N ARG A 218 -45.66 -11.95 0.33
CA ARG A 218 -46.29 -12.84 -0.67
C ARG A 218 -46.38 -14.30 -0.23
N ALA A 219 -45.68 -14.69 0.83
CA ALA A 219 -45.65 -16.05 1.33
C ALA A 219 -47.06 -16.53 1.73
N LYS A 220 -47.44 -17.71 1.23
CA LYS A 220 -48.74 -18.33 1.52
C LYS A 220 -48.76 -18.93 2.93
N PRO A 221 -49.94 -19.18 3.53
CA PRO A 221 -50.04 -19.93 4.77
C PRO A 221 -49.27 -21.26 4.68
N GLY A 222 -48.41 -21.55 5.65
CA GLY A 222 -47.55 -22.75 5.67
C GLY A 222 -46.21 -22.62 4.95
N GLN A 223 -45.94 -21.51 4.24
CA GLN A 223 -44.60 -21.23 3.71
C GLN A 223 -43.75 -20.47 4.71
N MET A 224 -42.44 -20.72 4.68
CA MET A 224 -41.46 -19.94 5.42
C MET A 224 -41.40 -18.52 4.86
N LYS A 225 -41.62 -17.53 5.73
CA LYS A 225 -41.52 -16.11 5.40
C LYS A 225 -40.08 -15.67 5.58
N CYS A 226 -39.50 -14.99 4.60
CA CYS A 226 -38.15 -14.45 4.73
C CYS A 226 -38.05 -13.58 5.97
N ASN A 227 -37.10 -13.84 6.86
CA ASN A 227 -36.79 -12.93 7.96
C ASN A 227 -35.30 -12.57 8.04
N ILE A 228 -34.46 -13.16 7.20
CA ILE A 228 -33.02 -12.93 7.14
C ILE A 228 -32.64 -12.71 5.67
N TRP A 229 -31.84 -11.69 5.41
CA TRP A 229 -31.23 -11.45 4.10
C TRP A 229 -29.71 -11.38 4.24
N VAL A 230 -28.97 -11.95 3.28
CA VAL A 230 -27.51 -11.89 3.23
C VAL A 230 -27.08 -11.51 1.82
N TYR A 231 -26.26 -10.47 1.71
CA TYR A 231 -25.85 -9.84 0.46
C TYR A 231 -24.33 -9.84 0.33
N CYS A 232 -23.83 -10.11 -0.89
CA CYS A 232 -22.41 -10.00 -1.20
C CYS A 232 -22.08 -8.66 -1.90
N PRO A 233 -21.52 -7.66 -1.19
CA PRO A 233 -21.10 -6.39 -1.77
C PRO A 233 -19.72 -6.44 -2.45
N ALA A 234 -18.92 -7.49 -2.24
CA ALA A 234 -17.54 -7.55 -2.73
C ALA A 234 -17.48 -7.95 -4.21
N GLU A 235 -16.82 -7.13 -5.04
CA GLU A 235 -16.64 -7.40 -6.48
C GLU A 235 -15.88 -8.72 -6.75
N THR A 236 -14.99 -9.10 -5.84
CA THR A 236 -14.21 -10.34 -5.90
C THR A 236 -15.00 -11.57 -5.40
N GLY A 237 -16.25 -11.39 -4.99
CA GLY A 237 -17.05 -12.45 -4.36
C GLY A 237 -16.83 -12.55 -2.85
N CYS A 238 -17.67 -13.36 -2.21
CA CYS A 238 -17.72 -13.48 -0.75
C CYS A 238 -17.33 -14.89 -0.28
N HIS A 239 -16.64 -14.97 0.84
CA HIS A 239 -16.18 -16.24 1.39
C HIS A 239 -17.27 -16.93 2.23
N SER A 240 -17.50 -18.22 1.96
CA SER A 240 -18.32 -19.11 2.79
C SER A 240 -17.61 -20.46 2.91
N PRO A 241 -17.68 -21.17 4.05
CA PRO A 241 -17.10 -22.51 4.22
C PRO A 241 -17.95 -23.61 3.56
N ASP A 242 -18.32 -23.42 2.30
CA ASP A 242 -19.03 -24.42 1.53
C ASP A 242 -18.34 -24.71 0.20
N LYS A 243 -18.97 -25.55 -0.64
CA LYS A 243 -18.40 -26.02 -1.90
C LYS A 243 -18.62 -25.05 -3.07
N TYR A 244 -19.34 -23.95 -2.85
CA TYR A 244 -19.71 -23.01 -3.89
C TYR A 244 -18.77 -21.81 -3.89
N GLU A 245 -18.64 -21.20 -5.06
CA GLU A 245 -17.95 -19.94 -5.24
C GLU A 245 -19.00 -18.84 -5.29
N HIS A 246 -19.04 -17.99 -4.27
CA HIS A 246 -20.04 -16.93 -4.18
C HIS A 246 -19.58 -15.66 -4.87
N LYS A 247 -20.43 -15.14 -5.73
CA LYS A 247 -20.13 -14.00 -6.59
C LYS A 247 -20.69 -12.69 -6.05
N TYR A 248 -20.16 -11.59 -6.58
CA TYR A 248 -20.68 -10.25 -6.36
C TYR A 248 -22.20 -10.21 -6.63
N GLN A 249 -22.93 -9.44 -5.82
CA GLN A 249 -24.38 -9.21 -5.92
C GLN A 249 -25.27 -10.40 -5.54
N GLU A 250 -24.72 -11.52 -5.05
CA GLU A 250 -25.55 -12.60 -4.53
C GLU A 250 -26.43 -12.14 -3.37
N CYS A 251 -27.71 -12.47 -3.44
CA CYS A 251 -28.72 -12.14 -2.45
C CYS A 251 -29.42 -13.41 -1.95
N TRP A 252 -29.10 -13.80 -0.73
CA TRP A 252 -29.67 -14.96 -0.06
C TRP A 252 -30.86 -14.54 0.78
N LEU A 253 -32.02 -15.14 0.51
CA LEU A 253 -33.20 -14.98 1.34
C LEU A 253 -33.33 -16.22 2.21
N LYS A 254 -33.30 -16.02 3.53
CA LYS A 254 -33.27 -17.09 4.51
C LYS A 254 -34.43 -16.95 5.51
N TYR A 255 -34.76 -18.07 6.15
CA TYR A 255 -35.68 -18.14 7.27
C TYR A 255 -35.06 -18.89 8.45
N ALA A 256 -35.22 -18.35 9.65
CA ALA A 256 -35.00 -19.07 10.90
C ALA A 256 -35.96 -18.59 11.98
N GLU A 257 -36.55 -19.49 12.78
CA GLU A 257 -37.38 -19.09 13.93
C GLU A 257 -36.62 -18.23 14.94
N LYS A 258 -35.32 -18.53 15.10
CA LYS A 258 -34.38 -17.76 15.91
C LYS A 258 -33.13 -17.53 15.05
N PRO A 259 -32.98 -16.35 14.43
CA PRO A 259 -31.79 -16.01 13.67
C PRO A 259 -30.53 -16.24 14.50
N LYS A 260 -29.57 -16.99 13.95
CA LYS A 260 -28.30 -17.29 14.61
C LYS A 260 -27.18 -16.66 13.81
N LEU A 261 -26.33 -15.93 14.51
CA LEU A 261 -25.12 -15.36 13.94
C LEU A 261 -24.16 -16.50 13.57
N ASN A 262 -23.72 -16.55 12.31
CA ASN A 262 -22.73 -17.52 11.85
C ASN A 262 -21.33 -16.92 11.98
N PHE A 263 -21.09 -15.81 11.28
CA PHE A 263 -19.84 -15.06 11.33
C PHE A 263 -20.12 -13.57 11.52
N LYS A 264 -19.24 -12.91 12.27
CA LYS A 264 -19.30 -11.48 12.54
C LYS A 264 -17.90 -10.88 12.61
N ASP A 265 -17.75 -9.68 12.06
CA ASP A 265 -16.55 -8.88 12.05
C ASP A 265 -15.36 -9.63 11.43
N ARG A 266 -14.50 -10.24 12.25
CA ARG A 266 -13.27 -10.89 11.82
C ARG A 266 -13.33 -12.40 12.00
N TYR A 267 -12.83 -13.15 11.01
CA TYR A 267 -12.62 -14.58 11.18
C TYR A 267 -11.49 -14.82 12.19
N SER A 268 -11.74 -15.68 13.18
CA SER A 268 -10.70 -16.04 14.17
C SER A 268 -9.46 -16.65 13.50
N GLU A 269 -8.28 -16.43 14.08
CA GLU A 269 -7.04 -17.02 13.58
C GLU A 269 -7.12 -18.54 13.47
N LYS A 270 -7.72 -19.21 14.47
CA LYS A 270 -7.95 -20.66 14.45
C LYS A 270 -8.76 -21.08 13.23
N TYR A 271 -9.80 -20.31 12.89
CA TYR A 271 -10.64 -20.60 11.72
C TYR A 271 -9.88 -20.39 10.41
N ARG A 272 -9.12 -19.30 10.29
CA ARG A 272 -8.31 -18.99 9.09
C ARG A 272 -7.15 -19.96 8.89
N ASN A 273 -6.57 -20.49 9.97
CA ASN A 273 -5.56 -21.54 9.90
C ASN A 273 -6.15 -22.85 9.34
N ALA A 274 -7.42 -23.14 9.65
CA ALA A 274 -8.14 -24.29 9.09
C ALA A 274 -8.70 -24.02 7.68
N HIS A 275 -8.98 -22.75 7.35
CA HIS A 275 -9.52 -22.30 6.08
C HIS A 275 -8.64 -21.19 5.50
N PRO A 276 -7.51 -21.51 4.85
CA PRO A 276 -6.55 -20.50 4.38
C PRO A 276 -7.11 -19.51 3.35
N ALA A 277 -8.21 -19.87 2.67
CA ALA A 277 -8.93 -19.01 1.74
C ALA A 277 -9.85 -17.99 2.43
N ALA A 278 -10.06 -18.09 3.74
CA ALA A 278 -10.89 -17.16 4.48
C ALA A 278 -10.19 -15.79 4.62
N PRO A 279 -10.84 -14.68 4.21
CA PRO A 279 -10.31 -13.34 4.38
C PRO A 279 -10.20 -12.98 5.88
N LEU A 280 -9.61 -11.83 6.17
CA LEU A 280 -9.49 -11.36 7.56
C LEU A 280 -10.85 -10.96 8.14
N VAL A 281 -11.67 -10.30 7.32
CA VAL A 281 -12.97 -9.73 7.69
C VAL A 281 -14.07 -10.48 6.95
N VAL A 282 -15.23 -10.67 7.59
CA VAL A 282 -16.42 -11.28 6.97
C VAL A 282 -16.88 -10.37 5.81
N PRO A 283 -16.95 -10.88 4.57
CA PRO A 283 -17.26 -10.03 3.42
C PRO A 283 -18.76 -9.83 3.18
N TRP A 284 -19.61 -10.50 3.96
CA TRP A 284 -21.06 -10.44 3.83
C TRP A 284 -21.66 -9.27 4.57
N VAL A 285 -22.80 -8.81 4.08
CA VAL A 285 -23.67 -7.84 4.74
C VAL A 285 -25.01 -8.50 4.93
N SER A 286 -25.56 -8.46 6.13
CA SER A 286 -26.83 -9.13 6.39
C SER A 286 -27.65 -8.40 7.43
N GLY A 287 -28.91 -8.81 7.53
CA GLY A 287 -29.80 -8.25 8.52
C GLY A 287 -31.01 -9.14 8.76
N VAL A 288 -31.63 -8.93 9.92
CA VAL A 288 -32.89 -9.57 10.29
C VAL A 288 -34.01 -8.55 10.12
N VAL A 289 -34.97 -8.82 9.25
CA VAL A 289 -36.08 -7.87 9.03
C VAL A 289 -37.05 -7.90 10.20
N SER A 290 -37.48 -6.73 10.64
CA SER A 290 -38.63 -6.59 11.55
C SER A 290 -39.91 -6.65 10.73
N LEU A 291 -40.58 -7.82 10.72
CA LEU A 291 -41.85 -8.04 10.01
C LEU A 291 -43.07 -7.72 10.87
#